data_AF-A0A5N8WIA5-F1
#
_entry.id   AF-A0A5N8WIA5-F1
#
_cell.length_a   1.000
_cell.length_b   1.000
_cell.length_c   1.000
_cell.angle_alpha   90.00
_cell.angle_beta   90.00
_cell.angle_gamma   90.00
#
_symmetry.space_group_name_H-M   'P 1'
#
loop_
_entity.id
_entity.type
_entity.pdbx_description
1 polymer ?
#
loop_
_entity_poly.entity_id
_entity_poly.type
_entity_poly.pdbx_seq_one_letter_code
_entity_poly.pdbx_strand_id
1 'polypeptide(L)'
;MPARVKIKRKGVGQMLRMPGMQAEMLRRAEVIKGVAVAISPVDSNSPHPGHYKGSWETDSTSRGGRRRDRAVAYVRNTAFYARWVEYGTERVPAHHVLLRAAQLGGRNQ
;
A
#
# COMPACT_ATOMS: atom_id res chain seq x y z
N MET A 1 14.11 -10.76 -33.17
CA MET A 1 12.66 -11.09 -33.09
C MET A 1 12.25 -11.09 -31.62
N PRO A 2 11.19 -10.38 -31.21
CA PRO A 2 10.69 -10.49 -29.83
C PRO A 2 10.15 -11.91 -29.61
N ALA A 3 10.64 -12.61 -28.58
CA ALA A 3 10.16 -13.94 -28.25
C ALA A 3 8.68 -13.86 -27.85
N ARG A 4 7.81 -14.59 -28.55
CA ARG A 4 6.40 -14.73 -28.17
C ARG A 4 6.31 -15.69 -26.98
N VAL A 5 6.30 -15.15 -25.77
CA VAL A 5 6.13 -15.95 -24.54
C VAL A 5 4.70 -16.48 -24.49
N LYS A 6 4.53 -17.81 -24.61
CA LYS A 6 3.23 -18.46 -24.40
C LYS A 6 3.03 -18.72 -22.91
N ILE A 7 2.42 -17.75 -22.22
CA ILE A 7 2.17 -17.83 -20.78
C ILE A 7 1.13 -18.91 -20.46
N LYS A 8 1.48 -19.90 -19.64
CA LYS A 8 0.53 -20.90 -19.12
C LYS A 8 -0.12 -20.38 -17.83
N ARG A 9 -1.45 -20.24 -17.82
CA ARG A 9 -2.23 -19.76 -16.65
C ARG A 9 -1.92 -20.53 -15.36
N LYS A 10 -1.76 -21.86 -15.43
CA LYS A 10 -1.42 -22.71 -14.28
C LYS A 10 -0.05 -22.34 -13.69
N GLY A 11 0.95 -22.08 -14.54
CA GLY A 11 2.28 -21.67 -14.10
C GLY A 11 2.28 -20.30 -13.42
N VAL A 12 1.52 -19.35 -13.96
CA VAL A 12 1.33 -18.03 -13.31
C VAL A 12 0.70 -18.18 -11.93
N GLY A 13 -0.31 -19.04 -11.80
CA GLY A 13 -0.94 -19.31 -10.50
C GLY A 13 0.03 -19.89 -9.47
N GLN A 14 0.95 -20.76 -9.89
CA GLN A 14 2.01 -21.29 -9.02
C GLN A 14 3.00 -20.18 -8.62
N MET A 15 3.42 -19.36 -9.58
CA MET A 15 4.31 -18.22 -9.32
C MET A 15 3.71 -17.25 -8.28
N LEU A 16 2.42 -16.92 -8.40
CA LEU A 16 1.73 -16.01 -7.46
C LEU A 16 1.59 -16.57 -6.03
N ARG A 17 1.82 -17.87 -5.85
CA ARG A 17 1.80 -18.57 -4.55
C ARG A 17 3.17 -18.70 -3.91
N MET A 18 4.25 -18.41 -4.65
CA MET A 18 5.60 -18.58 -4.14
C MET A 18 5.86 -17.61 -2.97
N PRO A 19 6.63 -18.03 -1.93
CA PRO A 19 7.03 -17.14 -0.84
C PRO A 19 7.72 -15.86 -1.32
N GLY A 20 8.50 -15.95 -2.41
CA GLY A 20 9.13 -14.79 -3.04
C GLY A 20 8.14 -13.74 -3.53
N MET A 21 6.93 -14.13 -3.94
CA MET A 21 5.88 -13.18 -4.32
C MET A 21 5.35 -12.41 -3.11
N GLN A 22 5.23 -13.08 -1.95
CA GLN A 22 4.84 -12.41 -0.71
C GLN A 22 5.89 -11.39 -0.26
N ALA A 23 7.17 -11.77 -0.32
CA ALA A 23 8.28 -10.86 -0.04
C ALA A 23 8.28 -9.65 -0.99
N GLU A 24 8.04 -9.86 -2.29
CA GLU A 24 7.95 -8.77 -3.26
C GLU A 24 6.74 -7.86 -3.01
N MET A 25 5.57 -8.42 -2.64
CA MET A 25 4.42 -7.61 -2.25
C MET A 25 4.72 -6.75 -1.02
N LEU A 26 5.42 -7.31 -0.02
CA LEU A 26 5.85 -6.54 1.15
C LEU A 26 6.83 -5.43 0.77
N ARG A 27 7.83 -5.72 -0.06
CA ARG A 27 8.79 -4.71 -0.55
C ARG A 27 8.06 -3.55 -1.23
N ARG A 28 7.08 -3.83 -2.09
CA ARG A 28 6.25 -2.79 -2.74
C ARG A 28 5.41 -2.01 -1.74
N ALA A 29 4.85 -2.67 -0.73
CA ALA A 29 4.09 -2.01 0.32
C ALA A 29 4.98 -1.05 1.14
N GLU A 30 6.22 -1.43 1.47
CA GLU A 30 7.19 -0.55 2.14
C GLU A 30 7.53 0.69 1.30
N VAL A 31 7.66 0.55 -0.03
CA VAL A 31 7.86 1.71 -0.92
C VAL A 31 6.67 2.67 -0.84
N ILE A 32 5.44 2.15 -0.95
CA ILE A 32 4.23 2.96 -0.84
C ILE A 32 4.14 3.63 0.54
N LYS A 33 4.44 2.90 1.62
CA LYS A 33 4.48 3.44 2.99
C LYS A 33 5.51 4.56 3.13
N GLY A 34 6.71 4.39 2.58
CA GLY A 34 7.74 5.44 2.58
C GLY A 34 7.23 6.74 1.95
N VAL A 35 6.54 6.63 0.80
CA VAL A 35 5.90 7.79 0.17
C VAL A 35 4.77 8.36 1.04
N ALA A 36 3.92 7.49 1.61
CA ALA A 36 2.82 7.92 2.48
C ALA A 36 3.32 8.72 3.69
N VAL A 37 4.39 8.27 4.34
CA VAL A 37 5.06 8.97 5.44
C VAL A 37 5.62 10.32 4.97
N ALA A 38 6.25 10.37 3.79
CA ALA A 38 6.86 11.59 3.26
C ALA A 38 5.82 12.69 2.98
N ILE A 39 4.66 12.33 2.42
CA ILE A 39 3.62 13.29 2.02
C ILE A 39 2.53 13.51 3.09
N SER A 40 2.63 12.81 4.23
CA SER A 40 1.65 12.93 5.31
C SER A 40 1.63 14.34 5.90
N PRO A 41 0.45 14.95 6.08
CA PRO A 41 0.35 16.25 6.75
C PRO A 41 0.74 16.13 8.22
N VAL A 42 1.25 17.24 8.76
CA VAL A 42 1.57 17.39 10.18
C VAL A 42 0.83 18.63 10.66
N ASP A 43 -0.10 18.44 11.59
CA ASP A 43 -0.74 19.53 12.31
C ASP A 43 0.11 19.90 13.52
N SER A 44 0.79 21.04 13.46
CA SER A 44 1.64 21.56 14.53
C SER A 44 0.85 22.04 15.75
N ASN A 45 -0.46 22.29 15.59
CA ASN A 45 -1.32 22.81 16.65
C ASN A 45 -2.06 21.69 17.40
N SER A 46 -1.93 20.44 16.94
CA SER A 46 -2.50 19.27 17.59
C SER A 46 -1.77 18.94 18.91
N PRO A 47 -2.46 18.37 19.93
CA PRO A 47 -1.80 17.83 21.13
C PRO A 47 -0.76 16.74 20.82
N HIS A 48 -0.87 16.07 19.67
CA HIS A 48 0.07 15.04 19.22
C HIS A 48 0.52 15.32 17.77
N PRO A 49 1.41 16.30 17.55
CA PRO A 49 1.90 16.62 16.22
C PRO A 49 2.56 15.41 15.57
N GLY A 50 2.20 15.14 14.32
CA GLY A 50 2.79 14.04 13.54
C GLY A 50 2.27 12.64 13.87
N HIS A 51 1.30 12.49 14.77
CA HIS A 51 0.71 11.18 15.09
C HIS A 51 0.26 10.43 13.82
N TYR A 52 -0.51 11.08 12.93
CA TYR A 52 -0.93 10.50 11.66
C TYR A 52 0.24 10.00 10.80
N LYS A 53 1.32 10.79 10.71
CA LYS A 53 2.54 10.43 9.97
C LYS A 53 3.26 9.24 10.60
N GLY A 54 3.20 9.09 11.92
CA GLY A 54 3.78 7.96 12.65
C GLY A 54 2.94 6.68 12.62
N SER A 55 1.65 6.75 12.29
CA SER A 55 0.71 5.63 12.35
C SER A 55 0.65 4.75 11.08
N TRP A 56 1.64 4.81 10.19
CA TRP A 56 1.66 4.00 8.97
C TRP A 56 2.25 2.60 9.23
N GLU A 57 1.50 1.58 8.80
CA GLU A 57 1.87 0.17 8.92
C GLU A 57 1.72 -0.57 7.59
N THR A 58 2.51 -1.64 7.46
CA THR A 58 2.60 -2.50 6.29
C THR A 58 2.74 -3.95 6.71
N ASP A 59 2.03 -4.83 6.02
CA ASP A 59 2.14 -6.28 6.22
C ASP A 59 1.79 -7.03 4.94
N SER A 60 2.11 -8.33 4.91
CA SER A 60 1.81 -9.18 3.76
C SER A 60 1.35 -10.58 4.18
N THR A 61 0.51 -11.19 3.36
CA THR A 61 -0.01 -12.54 3.57
C THR A 61 -0.15 -13.30 2.26
N SER A 62 -0.14 -14.63 2.33
CA SER A 62 -0.41 -15.53 1.20
C SER A 62 -1.91 -15.81 0.97
N ARG A 63 -2.79 -15.13 1.72
CA ARG A 63 -4.25 -15.33 1.71
C ARG A 63 -5.03 -14.35 0.83
N GLY A 64 -4.37 -13.75 -0.16
CA GLY A 64 -4.97 -12.85 -1.13
C GLY A 64 -5.74 -13.55 -2.27
N GLY A 65 -6.46 -12.76 -3.06
CA GLY A 65 -7.23 -13.22 -4.22
C GLY A 65 -8.52 -13.97 -3.86
N ARG A 66 -9.35 -14.27 -4.87
CA ARG A 66 -10.69 -14.90 -4.69
C ARG A 66 -10.64 -16.23 -3.92
N ARG A 67 -9.56 -17.00 -4.07
CA ARG A 67 -9.39 -18.31 -3.43
C ARG A 67 -8.47 -18.29 -2.20
N ARG A 68 -8.05 -17.10 -1.74
CA ARG A 68 -7.14 -16.93 -0.60
C ARG A 68 -5.83 -17.71 -0.74
N ASP A 69 -5.28 -17.70 -1.94
CA ASP A 69 -4.19 -18.56 -2.38
C ASP A 69 -3.11 -17.77 -3.13
N ARG A 70 -2.94 -16.49 -2.82
CA ARG A 70 -2.00 -15.59 -3.51
C ARG A 70 -1.41 -14.60 -2.53
N ALA A 71 -0.18 -14.18 -2.79
CA ALA A 71 0.42 -13.07 -2.09
C ALA A 71 -0.42 -11.79 -2.25
N VAL A 72 -0.58 -11.05 -1.14
CA VAL A 72 -1.11 -9.69 -1.08
C VAL A 72 -0.36 -8.94 0.02
N ALA A 73 -0.26 -7.63 -0.12
CA ALA A 73 0.23 -6.76 0.94
C ALA A 73 -0.77 -5.64 1.23
N TYR A 74 -0.72 -5.13 2.45
CA TYR A 74 -1.57 -4.06 2.94
C TYR A 74 -0.70 -2.88 3.34
N VAL A 75 -1.20 -1.68 3.06
CA VAL A 75 -0.68 -0.41 3.56
C VAL A 75 -1.85 0.25 4.28
N ARG A 76 -1.68 0.58 5.56
CA ARG A 76 -2.77 1.13 6.37
C ARG A 76 -2.24 2.18 7.33
N ASN A 77 -3.11 3.11 7.69
CA ASN A 77 -2.86 4.08 8.75
C ASN A 77 -3.73 3.71 9.95
N THR A 78 -3.13 3.53 11.12
CA THR A 78 -3.82 3.07 12.34
C THR A 78 -4.42 4.20 13.17
N ALA A 79 -4.22 5.46 12.78
CA ALA A 79 -4.85 6.57 13.46
C ALA A 79 -6.38 6.51 13.30
N PHE A 80 -7.12 6.66 14.41
CA PHE A 80 -8.59 6.60 14.39
C PHE A 80 -9.22 7.61 13.42
N TYR A 81 -8.52 8.72 13.16
CA TYR A 81 -8.95 9.80 12.30
C TYR A 81 -8.43 9.71 10.85
N ALA A 82 -7.74 8.64 10.49
CA ALA A 82 -7.11 8.51 9.18
C ALA A 82 -8.11 8.62 8.01
N ARG A 83 -9.36 8.15 8.20
CA ARG A 83 -10.42 8.26 7.20
C ARG A 83 -10.71 9.73 6.83
N TRP A 84 -10.75 10.62 7.82
CA TRP A 84 -11.04 12.03 7.60
C TRP A 84 -9.85 12.77 6.99
N VAL A 85 -8.62 12.32 7.24
CA VAL A 85 -7.44 12.85 6.52
C VAL A 85 -7.47 12.41 5.05
N GLU A 86 -7.85 11.15 4.79
CA GLU A 86 -7.89 10.62 3.44
C GLU A 86 -8.99 11.28 2.59
N TYR A 87 -10.21 11.39 3.12
CA TYR A 87 -11.39 11.83 2.35
C TYR A 87 -11.91 13.22 2.71
N GLY A 88 -11.31 13.87 3.71
CA GLY A 88 -11.75 15.18 4.17
C GLY A 88 -13.04 15.14 4.99
N THR A 89 -13.45 16.33 5.40
CA THR A 89 -14.75 16.67 6.01
C THR A 89 -15.17 18.04 5.47
N GLU A 90 -16.29 18.58 5.94
CA GLU A 90 -16.70 19.96 5.60
C GLU A 90 -15.66 21.02 6.03
N ARG A 91 -14.84 20.73 7.04
CA ARG A 91 -13.88 21.68 7.62
C ARG A 91 -12.43 21.40 7.22
N VAL A 92 -12.13 20.19 6.74
CA VAL A 92 -10.77 19.74 6.45
C VAL A 92 -10.72 19.20 5.03
N PRO A 93 -9.87 19.72 4.15
CA PRO A 93 -9.76 19.22 2.78
C PRO A 93 -9.25 17.77 2.77
N ALA A 94 -9.68 17.02 1.76
CA ALA A 94 -9.20 15.65 1.55
C ALA A 94 -7.74 15.65 1.14
N HIS A 95 -6.88 14.99 1.91
CA HIS A 95 -5.46 14.88 1.56
C HIS A 95 -5.16 13.70 0.64
N HIS A 96 -6.02 12.68 0.55
CA HIS A 96 -5.82 11.53 -0.33
C HIS A 96 -4.40 10.94 -0.27
N VAL A 97 -3.85 10.78 0.95
CA VAL A 97 -2.45 10.41 1.16
C VAL A 97 -2.21 9.00 0.64
N LEU A 98 -3.09 8.05 0.98
CA LEU A 98 -2.94 6.67 0.55
C LEU A 98 -3.08 6.55 -0.98
N LEU A 99 -4.07 7.23 -1.56
CA LEU A 99 -4.25 7.26 -3.02
C LEU A 99 -3.01 7.80 -3.73
N ARG A 100 -2.50 8.96 -3.30
CA ARG A 100 -1.31 9.58 -3.90
C ARG A 100 -0.06 8.72 -3.70
N ALA A 101 0.11 8.14 -2.51
CA ALA A 101 1.21 7.23 -2.22
C ALA A 101 1.17 5.98 -3.11
N ALA A 102 -0.01 5.39 -3.32
CA ALA A 102 -0.17 4.25 -4.22
C ALA A 102 0.11 4.62 -5.69
N GLN A 103 -0.27 5.83 -6.13
CA GLN A 103 0.03 6.30 -7.49
C GLN A 103 1.51 6.57 -7.72
N LEU A 104 2.22 7.09 -6.72
CA LEU A 104 3.64 7.43 -6.80
C LEU A 104 4.53 6.21 -6.57
N GLY A 105 4.31 5.47 -5.47
CA GLY A 105 5.11 4.31 -5.07
C GLY A 105 4.68 2.99 -5.73
N GLY A 106 3.48 2.92 -6.30
CA GLY A 106 2.98 1.73 -7.01
C GLY A 106 3.30 1.70 -8.50
N ARG A 107 3.89 2.76 -9.07
CA ARG A 107 4.42 2.74 -10.44
C ARG A 107 5.56 1.73 -10.49
N ASN A 108 5.54 0.84 -11.47
CA ASN A 108 6.56 -0.19 -11.66
C ASN A 108 7.94 0.46 -11.88
N GLN A 109 8.72 0.58 -10.81
CA GLN A 109 10.17 0.78 -10.82
C GLN A 109 10.84 -0.56 -10.53
#